data_AF-A0A4U9HH08-F1
#
_entry.id   AF-A0A4U9HH08-F1
#
_cell.length_a   1.000
_cell.length_b   1.000
_cell.length_c   1.000
_cell.angle_alpha   90.00
_cell.angle_beta   90.00
_cell.angle_gamma   90.00
#
_symmetry.space_group_name_H-M   'P 1'
#
loop_
_entity.id
_entity.type
_entity.pdbx_description
1 polymer ?
#
loop_
_entity_poly.entity_id
_entity_poly.type
_entity_poly.pdbx_seq_one_letter_code
_entity_poly.pdbx_strand_id
1 'polypeptide(L)' 'MMKTHLASSMKKLTFSVGFLLLATPAVQAAAPPAPPQVDAKAFILMDYNSGSILAEGNPIPGLIRPA' A
#
# COMPACT_ATOMS: atom_id res chain seq x y z
N MET A 1 -41.92 8.42 -16.62
CA MET A 1 -41.93 7.18 -15.81
C MET A 1 -40.65 6.38 -16.13
N MET A 2 -39.53 6.67 -15.45
CA MET A 2 -38.19 6.05 -15.71
C MET A 2 -37.42 5.74 -14.41
N LYS A 3 -38.09 5.85 -13.25
CA LYS A 3 -37.41 5.79 -11.93
C LYS A 3 -37.19 4.34 -11.46
N THR A 4 -38.02 3.41 -11.93
CA THR A 4 -37.98 1.97 -11.56
C THR A 4 -36.83 1.22 -12.23
N HIS A 5 -36.50 1.56 -13.49
CA HIS A 5 -35.41 0.92 -14.23
C HIS A 5 -34.03 1.35 -13.72
N LEU A 6 -33.87 2.63 -13.36
CA LEU A 6 -32.60 3.15 -12.83
C LEU A 6 -32.29 2.52 -11.45
N ALA A 7 -33.28 2.45 -10.56
CA ALA A 7 -33.12 1.82 -9.25
C ALA A 7 -32.86 0.30 -9.33
N SER A 8 -33.44 -0.39 -10.33
CA SER A 8 -33.18 -1.82 -10.58
C SER A 8 -31.78 -2.05 -11.14
N SER A 9 -31.30 -1.19 -12.04
CA SER A 9 -29.95 -1.25 -12.60
C SER A 9 -28.89 -1.01 -11.53
N MET A 10 -29.12 -0.03 -10.65
CA MET A 10 -28.19 0.33 -9.57
C MET A 10 -28.05 -0.79 -8.54
N LYS A 11 -29.13 -1.51 -8.22
CA LYS A 11 -29.11 -2.69 -7.33
C LYS A 11 -28.34 -3.87 -7.93
N LYS A 12 -28.44 -4.08 -9.24
CA LYS A 12 -27.67 -5.12 -9.95
C LYS A 12 -26.18 -4.77 -9.97
N LEU A 13 -25.85 -3.50 -10.19
CA LEU A 13 -24.47 -3.03 -10.18
C LEU A 13 -23.81 -3.20 -8.81
N THR A 14 -24.48 -2.79 -7.72
CA THR A 14 -23.94 -2.94 -6.37
C THR A 14 -23.76 -4.40 -5.96
N PHE A 15 -24.68 -5.29 -6.36
CA PHE A 15 -24.54 -6.73 -6.13
C PHE A 15 -23.34 -7.32 -6.89
N SER A 16 -23.19 -6.98 -8.17
CA SER A 16 -22.07 -7.47 -8.99
C SER A 16 -20.72 -6.96 -8.51
N VAL A 17 -20.63 -5.69 -8.11
CA VAL A 17 -19.40 -5.11 -7.54
C VAL A 17 -19.08 -5.77 -6.20
N GLY A 18 -20.07 -5.92 -5.31
CA GLY A 18 -19.87 -6.61 -4.03
C GLY A 18 -19.36 -8.04 -4.21
N PHE A 19 -19.97 -8.80 -5.13
CA PHE A 19 -19.53 -10.15 -5.45
C PHE A 19 -18.10 -10.18 -6.03
N LEU A 20 -17.76 -9.23 -6.91
CA LEU A 20 -16.41 -9.13 -7.47
C LEU A 20 -15.37 -8.83 -6.38
N LEU A 21 -15.67 -7.93 -5.43
CA LEU A 21 -14.80 -7.66 -4.28
C LEU A 21 -14.62 -8.89 -3.39
N LEU A 22 -15.68 -9.65 -3.12
CA LEU A 22 -15.62 -10.91 -2.35
C LEU A 22 -14.80 -11.99 -3.05
N ALA A 23 -14.75 -11.99 -4.38
CA ALA A 23 -13.96 -12.92 -5.17
C ALA A 23 -12.49 -12.51 -5.34
N THR A 24 -12.10 -11.30 -4.90
CA THR A 24 -10.70 -10.89 -5.01
C THR A 24 -9.82 -11.72 -4.06
N PRO A 25 -8.72 -12.31 -4.54
CA PRO A 25 -7.79 -13.00 -3.67
C PRO A 25 -7.17 -11.99 -2.71
N ALA A 26 -7.27 -12.27 -1.40
CA ALA A 26 -6.55 -11.53 -0.39
C ALA A 26 -5.06 -11.87 -0.55
N VAL A 27 -4.33 -11.06 -1.32
CA VAL A 27 -2.87 -11.18 -1.42
C VAL A 27 -2.28 -10.51 -0.18
N GLN A 28 -1.83 -11.31 0.78
CA GLN A 28 -1.03 -10.82 1.88
C GLN A 28 0.40 -10.61 1.38
N ALA A 29 0.96 -9.43 1.68
CA ALA A 29 2.38 -9.22 1.46
C ALA A 29 3.16 -10.24 2.31
N ALA A 30 4.13 -10.91 1.68
CA ALA A 30 5.06 -11.75 2.43
C ALA A 30 5.76 -10.89 3.49
N ALA A 31 6.14 -11.52 4.61
CA ALA A 31 6.89 -10.84 5.65
C ALA A 31 8.15 -10.20 5.03
N PRO A 32 8.43 -8.92 5.31
CA PRO A 32 9.65 -8.28 4.84
C PRO A 32 10.86 -9.08 5.30
N PRO A 33 11.90 -9.23 4.46
CA PRO A 33 13.15 -9.86 4.88
C PRO A 33 13.76 -9.07 6.04
N ALA A 34 14.60 -9.74 6.83
CA ALA A 34 15.35 -9.07 7.88
C ALA A 34 16.16 -7.89 7.29
N PRO A 35 16.23 -6.73 7.98
CA PRO A 35 17.01 -5.60 7.53
C PRO A 35 18.48 -5.98 7.27
N PRO A 36 19.13 -5.39 6.25
CA PRO A 36 20.53 -5.65 5.98
C PRO A 36 21.40 -5.20 7.17
N GLN A 37 22.47 -5.96 7.43
CA GLN A 37 23.52 -5.52 8.34
C GLN A 37 24.38 -4.50 7.58
N VAL A 38 24.29 -3.23 7.96
CA VAL A 38 25.04 -2.13 7.36
C VAL A 38 26.06 -1.65 8.39
N ASP A 39 27.33 -1.61 8.02
CA ASP A 39 28.39 -1.06 8.87
C ASP A 39 28.35 0.48 8.83
N ALA A 40 27.35 1.04 9.52
CA ALA A 40 27.11 2.47 9.61
C ALA A 40 26.47 2.83 10.96
N LYS A 41 26.67 4.09 11.41
CA LYS A 41 26.05 4.61 12.64
C LYS A 41 24.54 4.86 12.49
N ALA A 42 24.09 5.15 11.27
CA ALA A 42 22.70 5.42 10.92
C ALA A 42 22.49 5.13 9.42
N PHE A 43 21.34 4.57 9.04
CA PHE A 43 20.97 4.37 7.64
C PHE A 43 19.45 4.40 7.42
N ILE A 44 19.04 4.73 6.19
CA ILE A 44 17.67 4.63 5.69
C ILE A 44 17.74 4.06 4.26
N LEU A 45 16.91 3.06 3.97
CA LEU A 45 16.65 2.52 2.64
C LEU A 45 15.22 2.90 2.25
N MET A 46 15.06 3.63 1.15
CA MET A 46 13.77 4.16 0.71
C MET A 46 13.57 3.88 -0.77
N ASP A 47 12.36 3.49 -1.15
CA ASP A 47 11.96 3.41 -2.56
C ASP A 47 11.91 4.82 -3.17
N TYR A 48 12.60 5.01 -4.29
CA TYR A 48 12.76 6.33 -4.90
C TYR A 48 11.44 6.90 -5.44
N ASN A 49 10.60 6.05 -6.03
CA ASN A 49 9.39 6.50 -6.71
C ASN A 49 8.26 6.84 -5.73
N SER A 50 8.05 6.00 -4.71
CA SER A 50 6.97 6.15 -3.73
C SER A 50 7.39 6.92 -2.46
N GLY A 51 8.69 7.00 -2.17
CA GLY A 51 9.20 7.52 -0.91
C GLY A 51 8.96 6.58 0.29
N SER A 52 8.59 5.32 0.05
CA SER A 52 8.35 4.35 1.13
C SER A 52 9.66 3.91 1.79
N ILE A 53 9.76 3.98 3.11
CA ILE A 53 10.91 3.48 3.88
C ILE A 53 10.82 1.96 3.96
N LEU A 54 11.83 1.29 3.40
CA LEU A 54 11.93 -0.18 3.34
C LEU A 54 12.73 -0.75 4.53
N ALA A 55 13.74 -0.01 5.00
CA ALA A 55 14.52 -0.37 6.19
C ALA A 55 15.19 0.88 6.78
N GLU A 56 15.34 0.92 8.10
CA GLU A 56 16.08 1.98 8.80
C GLU A 56 16.87 1.40 9.98
N GLY A 57 18.00 2.03 10.30
CA GLY A 57 18.80 1.71 11.46
C GLY A 57 19.26 3.00 12.12
N ASN A 58 18.85 3.22 13.38
CA ASN A 58 19.22 4.38 14.19
C ASN A 58 19.11 5.72 13.44
N PRO A 59 17.92 6.11 12.94
CA PRO A 59 17.76 7.36 12.19
C PRO A 59 18.10 8.56 13.07
N ILE A 60 19.25 9.21 12.82
CA ILE A 60 19.68 10.41 13.55
C ILE A 60 18.94 11.62 12.96
N PRO A 61 18.13 12.36 13.75
CA PRO A 61 17.47 13.57 13.29
C PRO A 61 18.49 14.60 12.81
N GLY A 62 18.43 14.98 11.52
CA GLY A 62 19.25 16.06 10.94
C GLY A 62 20.51 15.64 10.17
N LEU A 63 20.80 14.34 10.06
CA LEU A 63 21.96 13.85 9.25
C LEU A 63 21.67 13.79 7.73
N ILE A 64 20.41 13.96 7.32
CA ILE A 64 19.98 13.99 5.90
C ILE A 64 20.01 15.43 5.33
N ARG A 65 21.07 16.20 5.61
CA ARG A 65 21.30 17.46 4.90
C ARG A 65 22.27 17.17 3.74
N PRO A 66 21.86 17.29 2.47
CA PRO A 66 22.84 17.28 1.39
C PRO A 66 23.77 18.48 1.58
N ALA A 67 25.07 18.24 1.40
CA ALA A 67 26.08 19.29 1.30
C ALA A 67 25.80 20.20 0.09
#